data_AF-A0A6J0W427-F1
#
_entry.id   AF-A0A6J0W427-F1
#
_cell.length_a   1.000
_cell.length_b   1.000
_cell.length_c   1.000
_cell.angle_alpha   90.00
_cell.angle_beta   90.00
_cell.angle_gamma   90.00
#
_symmetry.space_group_name_H-M   'P 1'
#
loop_
_entity.id
_entity.type
_entity.pdbx_description
1 polymer ?
#
loop_
_entity_poly.entity_id
_entity_poly.type
_entity_poly.pdbx_seq_one_letter_code
_entity_poly.pdbx_strand_id
1 'polypeptide(L)'
;MLARRQRDPLQSLQRRSQELKQQVDGLLFESRLKGALEASKRRDMYQRCIQLKQAIDENKNALQKLKKADEPAPVGNYYQKKEEEHNLLDKLTHQLQELAVSISRENGTETGALTEREEEENSAEEDEEEEDEEESAESGGEDEETEEEEEEEEKQEGESHPEATSGEYIALGDFMAQQVGDLTFKKGEILCIIKKNSDGWWMAKNAKGNKGLIPKTYLEPYNKEEGQESSEEGSEEDTEVEDEAAEGAEVKQRTDSHWSAVRKAISEQINTVDVLTTMGAVPAGFRPSTLFQLLEEGNQFRASYFLQPELTPSQLAFRDLMWDAKTGSIKSRPSRVSLILTLWSCKVIPLPGVSIQVLSRHVRLCLFDGSEVLSNIHTVRATWQPKKPKTWTFSPQVTGILPCLLDGDCFIRSNSSSPDLGILFELGISYIRNSTGERGELSCGWVFLKLFDATGIPIPAKTYKLFLNGGTPYEKGVEVDPSISRRAHGSVFHQLMTMRRQPQLLVKLRSLNRRSRSTLSLLPETLIGSMCCVHLLIFYRQILGDVLLKDRMSLSSADLISNPVLATFPRLLEESDIMDALRSSWAEKESTLKRSEKVTPAGSMS
;
A
#
# COMPACT_ATOMS: atom_id res chain seq x y z
N MET A 1 14.52 6.01 -27.39
CA MET A 1 15.53 5.86 -26.32
C MET A 1 15.74 7.23 -25.69
N LEU A 2 15.15 7.48 -24.52
CA LEU A 2 15.41 8.72 -23.77
C LEU A 2 16.61 8.46 -22.87
N ALA A 3 17.67 9.25 -23.06
CA ALA A 3 18.85 9.25 -22.21
C ALA A 3 18.43 9.42 -20.74
N ARG A 4 18.94 8.53 -19.89
CA ARG A 4 18.73 8.52 -18.44
C ARG A 4 19.20 9.89 -17.92
N ARG A 5 18.26 10.78 -17.55
CA ARG A 5 18.59 12.07 -16.90
C ARG A 5 19.52 11.78 -15.71
N GLN A 6 20.63 12.50 -15.62
CA GLN A 6 21.48 12.46 -14.43
C GLN A 6 20.59 12.77 -13.22
N ARG A 7 20.62 11.86 -12.25
CA ARG A 7 19.79 11.93 -11.04
C ARG A 7 20.38 12.96 -10.09
N ASP A 8 19.52 13.72 -9.42
CA ASP A 8 19.88 14.65 -8.35
C ASP A 8 20.67 13.90 -7.25
N PRO A 9 21.97 14.18 -7.05
CA PRO A 9 22.82 13.43 -6.13
C PRO A 9 22.32 13.40 -4.69
N LEU A 10 21.84 14.52 -4.15
CA LEU A 10 21.27 14.62 -2.82
C LEU A 10 20.06 13.69 -2.70
N GLN A 11 19.11 13.75 -3.64
CA GLN A 11 17.93 12.88 -3.64
C GLN A 11 18.31 11.39 -3.70
N SER A 12 19.39 11.05 -4.41
CA SER A 12 19.91 9.68 -4.45
C SER A 12 20.46 9.24 -3.09
N LEU A 13 21.16 10.13 -2.37
CA LEU A 13 21.64 9.86 -1.01
C LEU A 13 20.47 9.76 -0.02
N GLN A 14 19.45 10.62 -0.12
CA GLN A 14 18.24 10.55 0.72
C GLN A 14 17.51 9.21 0.58
N ARG A 15 17.39 8.69 -0.66
CA ARG A 15 16.83 7.36 -0.88
C ARG A 15 17.67 6.27 -0.23
N ARG A 16 19.01 6.34 -0.35
CA ARG A 16 19.91 5.39 0.31
C ARG A 16 19.81 5.49 1.85
N SER A 17 19.68 6.70 2.41
CA SER A 17 19.42 6.91 3.84
C SER A 17 18.12 6.25 4.29
N GLN A 18 17.05 6.34 3.48
CA GLN A 18 15.77 5.68 3.77
C GLN A 18 15.87 4.15 3.70
N GLU A 19 16.60 3.60 2.73
CA GLU A 19 16.87 2.15 2.63
C GLU A 19 17.69 1.65 3.82
N LEU A 20 18.69 2.41 4.27
CA LEU A 20 19.49 2.08 5.45
C LEU A 20 18.64 2.15 6.72
N LYS A 21 17.79 3.17 6.86
CA LYS A 21 16.83 3.28 7.97
C LYS A 21 15.93 2.06 8.07
N GLN A 22 15.35 1.60 6.95
CA GLN A 22 14.49 0.41 6.93
C GLN A 22 15.24 -0.84 7.40
N GLN A 23 16.51 -1.00 7.01
CA GLN A 23 17.34 -2.12 7.45
C GLN A 23 17.69 -2.04 8.96
N VAL A 24 17.98 -0.85 9.48
CA VAL A 24 18.20 -0.62 10.91
C VAL A 24 16.94 -0.88 11.73
N ASP A 25 15.79 -0.36 11.28
CA ASP A 25 14.49 -0.59 11.94
C ASP A 25 14.13 -2.09 11.96
N GLY A 26 14.41 -2.81 10.87
CA GLY A 26 14.26 -4.26 10.79
C GLY A 26 15.15 -5.00 11.78
N LEU A 27 16.42 -4.61 11.90
CA LEU A 27 17.37 -5.23 12.82
C LEU A 27 17.02 -4.95 14.31
N LEU A 28 16.53 -3.74 14.61
CA LEU A 28 16.01 -3.39 15.94
C LEU A 28 14.72 -4.14 16.27
N PHE A 29 13.91 -4.49 15.27
CA PHE A 29 12.74 -5.33 15.47
C PHE A 29 13.13 -6.79 15.75
N GLU A 30 14.09 -7.34 15.00
CA GLU A 30 14.66 -8.67 15.23
C GLU A 30 15.21 -8.80 16.66
N SER A 31 15.88 -7.77 17.19
CA SER A 31 16.43 -7.79 18.55
C SER A 31 15.40 -7.70 19.68
N ARG A 32 14.20 -7.14 19.40
CA ARG A 32 13.11 -7.00 20.40
C ARG A 32 12.26 -8.26 20.57
N LEU A 33 12.30 -9.19 19.60
CA LEU A 33 11.63 -10.49 19.68
C LEU A 33 12.35 -11.39 20.70
N LYS A 34 12.19 -11.09 22.00
CA LYS A 34 12.80 -11.84 23.10
C LYS A 34 12.22 -13.25 23.18
N GLY A 35 13.03 -14.23 22.82
CA GLY A 35 12.82 -15.66 23.06
C GLY A 35 14.06 -16.44 22.62
N ALA A 36 15.01 -16.63 23.54
CA ALA A 36 16.21 -17.46 23.39
C ALA A 36 16.87 -17.40 22.00
N LEU A 37 17.48 -16.26 21.65
CA LEU A 37 18.34 -16.22 20.47
C LEU A 37 19.51 -17.20 20.66
N GLU A 38 19.58 -18.22 19.81
CA GLU A 38 20.75 -19.08 19.67
C GLU A 38 22.01 -18.22 19.49
N ALA A 39 23.15 -18.62 20.07
CA ALA A 39 24.41 -17.89 19.96
C ALA A 39 24.87 -17.65 18.51
N SER A 40 24.38 -18.42 17.54
CA SER A 40 24.56 -18.18 16.11
C SER A 40 23.82 -16.93 15.64
N LYS A 41 22.55 -16.77 16.01
CA LYS A 41 21.72 -15.62 15.61
C LYS A 41 22.22 -14.32 16.23
N ARG A 42 22.76 -14.36 17.45
CA ARG A 42 23.40 -13.18 18.07
C ARG A 42 24.63 -12.73 17.30
N ARG A 43 25.47 -13.68 16.86
CA ARG A 43 26.63 -13.38 16.00
C ARG A 43 26.21 -12.82 14.65
N ASP A 44 25.16 -13.36 14.04
CA ASP A 44 24.62 -12.85 12.77
C ASP A 44 24.07 -11.42 12.92
N MET A 45 23.34 -11.13 14.00
CA MET A 45 22.87 -9.76 14.29
C MET A 45 24.02 -8.79 14.52
N TYR A 46 25.06 -9.20 15.25
CA TYR A 46 26.25 -8.37 15.48
C TYR A 46 26.98 -8.06 14.17
N GLN A 47 27.13 -9.07 13.29
CA GLN A 47 27.73 -8.90 11.97
C GLN A 47 26.91 -7.93 11.09
N ARG A 48 25.58 -8.04 11.13
CA ARG A 48 24.68 -7.09 10.44
C ARG A 48 24.78 -5.67 11.00
N CYS A 49 24.94 -5.50 12.31
CA CYS A 49 25.18 -4.19 12.92
C CYS A 49 26.43 -3.52 12.34
N ILE A 50 27.54 -4.26 12.23
CA ILE A 50 28.81 -3.77 11.68
C ILE A 50 28.64 -3.36 10.20
N GLN A 51 28.00 -4.22 9.40
CA GLN A 51 27.77 -3.96 7.97
C GLN A 51 26.90 -2.71 7.75
N LEU A 52 25.82 -2.55 8.52
CA LEU A 52 24.95 -1.39 8.43
C LEU A 52 25.64 -0.12 8.91
N LYS A 53 26.45 -0.19 9.97
CA LYS A 53 27.25 0.94 10.44
C LYS A 53 28.22 1.40 9.36
N GLN A 54 28.96 0.47 8.74
CA GLN A 54 29.86 0.78 7.63
C GLN A 54 29.13 1.42 6.44
N ALA A 55 27.95 0.90 6.07
CA ALA A 55 27.15 1.46 4.98
C ALA A 55 26.58 2.86 5.29
N ILE A 56 26.27 3.14 6.56
CA ILE A 56 25.86 4.47 7.04
C ILE A 56 27.05 5.43 7.00
N ASP A 57 28.23 5.01 7.46
CA ASP A 57 29.45 5.83 7.43
C ASP A 57 29.87 6.16 5.99
N GLU A 58 29.76 5.20 5.06
CA GLU A 58 29.94 5.45 3.63
C GLU A 58 28.96 6.50 3.08
N ASN A 59 27.69 6.40 3.45
CA ASN A 59 26.67 7.34 3.01
C ASN A 59 26.88 8.74 3.63
N LYS A 60 27.32 8.81 4.88
CA LYS A 60 27.69 10.04 5.58
C LYS A 60 28.89 10.72 4.93
N ASN A 61 29.92 9.95 4.59
CA ASN A 61 31.10 10.43 3.86
C ASN A 61 30.73 10.95 2.47
N ALA A 62 29.83 10.26 1.76
CA ALA A 62 29.32 10.71 0.47
C ALA A 62 28.50 12.00 0.58
N LEU A 63 27.66 12.12 1.62
CA LEU A 63 26.89 13.33 1.92
C LEU A 63 27.82 14.51 2.26
N GLN A 64 28.87 14.28 3.05
CA GLN A 64 29.84 15.31 3.41
C GLN A 64 30.55 15.88 2.17
N LYS A 65 30.99 14.98 1.26
CA LYS A 65 31.66 15.35 0.00
C LYS A 65 30.76 16.08 -1.00
N LEU A 66 29.44 15.95 -0.89
CA LEU A 66 28.50 16.54 -1.84
C LEU A 66 28.38 18.06 -1.70
N LYS A 67 28.74 18.81 -2.73
CA LYS A 67 28.64 20.28 -2.78
C LYS A 67 27.38 20.69 -3.54
N LYS A 68 26.86 21.88 -3.22
CA LYS A 68 25.69 22.46 -3.91
C LYS A 68 25.88 22.57 -5.43
N ALA A 69 27.12 22.72 -5.89
CA ALA A 69 27.48 22.80 -7.31
C ALA A 69 27.38 21.46 -8.05
N ASP A 70 27.32 20.34 -7.33
CA ASP A 70 27.20 19.00 -7.92
C ASP A 70 25.74 18.67 -8.30
N GLU A 71 24.78 19.52 -7.89
CA GLU A 71 23.36 19.37 -8.21
C GLU A 71 23.04 19.95 -9.60
N PRO A 72 22.43 19.15 -10.51
CA PRO A 72 22.10 19.60 -11.86
C PRO A 72 20.91 20.60 -11.91
N ALA A 73 20.17 20.73 -10.81
CA ALA A 73 19.05 21.66 -10.67
C ALA A 73 19.09 22.39 -9.31
N PRO A 74 18.61 23.64 -9.22
CA PRO A 74 18.55 24.36 -7.95
C PRO A 74 17.64 23.65 -6.94
N VAL A 75 18.24 23.07 -5.90
CA VAL A 75 17.50 22.45 -4.80
C VAL A 75 17.16 23.53 -3.76
N GLY A 76 15.86 23.81 -3.59
CA GLY A 76 15.36 24.66 -2.51
C GLY A 76 15.72 24.07 -1.14
N ASN A 77 16.21 24.92 -0.23
CA ASN A 77 16.67 24.57 1.12
C ASN A 77 17.75 23.46 1.16
N TYR A 78 18.70 23.49 0.22
CA TYR A 78 19.78 22.49 0.10
C TYR A 78 20.54 22.22 1.41
N TYR A 79 21.01 23.28 2.09
CA TYR A 79 21.78 23.14 3.33
C TYR A 79 20.95 22.51 4.46
N GLN A 80 19.71 22.96 4.62
CA GLN A 80 18.78 22.39 5.59
C GLN A 80 18.53 20.90 5.32
N LYS A 81 18.26 20.51 4.07
CA LYS A 81 18.05 19.10 3.71
C LYS A 81 19.30 18.26 3.93
N LYS A 82 20.49 18.80 3.62
CA LYS A 82 21.76 18.13 3.87
C LYS A 82 22.00 17.90 5.37
N GLU A 83 21.64 18.87 6.20
CA GLU A 83 21.75 18.79 7.67
C GLU A 83 20.73 17.83 8.29
N GLU A 84 19.47 17.85 7.83
CA GLU A 84 18.43 16.90 8.22
C GLU A 84 18.84 15.45 7.93
N GLU A 85 19.47 15.19 6.79
CA GLU A 85 20.00 13.88 6.43
C GLU A 85 21.21 13.47 7.28
N HIS A 86 22.10 14.42 7.59
CA HIS A 86 23.21 14.16 8.50
C HIS A 86 22.72 13.75 9.89
N ASN A 87 21.74 14.48 10.43
CA ASN A 87 21.11 14.19 11.72
C ASN A 87 20.40 12.82 11.73
N LEU A 88 19.78 12.43 10.61
CA LEU A 88 19.18 11.11 10.46
C LEU A 88 20.24 10.00 10.53
N LEU A 89 21.32 10.12 9.75
CA LEU A 89 22.40 9.12 9.73
C LEU A 89 23.11 9.00 11.08
N ASP A 90 23.27 10.10 11.82
CA ASP A 90 23.81 10.09 13.18
C ASP A 90 22.90 9.34 14.16
N LYS A 91 21.59 9.58 14.07
CA LYS A 91 20.60 8.85 14.87
C LYS A 91 20.65 7.35 14.61
N LEU A 92 20.76 6.92 13.35
CA LEU A 92 20.87 5.51 12.99
C LEU A 92 22.16 4.89 13.52
N THR A 93 23.28 5.63 13.42
CA THR A 93 24.57 5.21 13.96
C THR A 93 24.50 4.96 15.47
N HIS A 94 23.86 5.87 16.21
CA HIS A 94 23.66 5.71 17.66
C HIS A 94 22.83 4.47 18.00
N GLN A 95 21.71 4.25 17.28
CA GLN A 95 20.85 3.09 17.50
C GLN A 95 21.58 1.76 17.26
N LEU A 96 22.41 1.68 16.22
CA LEU A 96 23.23 0.49 15.94
C LEU A 96 24.32 0.28 16.99
N GLN A 97 24.90 1.37 17.52
CA GLN A 97 25.93 1.29 18.55
C GLN A 97 25.37 0.82 19.90
N GLU A 98 24.20 1.33 20.29
CA GLU A 98 23.45 0.82 21.46
C GLU A 98 23.11 -0.66 21.31
N LEU A 99 22.64 -1.06 20.11
CA LEU A 99 22.31 -2.45 19.82
C LEU A 99 23.55 -3.34 19.89
N ALA A 100 24.67 -2.94 19.29
CA ALA A 100 25.93 -3.69 19.33
C ALA A 100 26.42 -3.90 20.77
N VAL A 101 26.38 -2.85 21.61
CA VAL A 101 26.76 -2.94 23.04
C VAL A 101 25.82 -3.87 23.80
N SER A 102 24.51 -3.85 23.51
CA SER A 102 23.55 -4.75 24.16
C SER A 102 23.81 -6.22 23.81
N ILE A 103 24.14 -6.52 22.55
CA ILE A 103 24.46 -7.88 22.09
C ILE A 103 25.78 -8.36 22.71
N SER A 104 26.80 -7.50 22.81
CA SER A 104 28.09 -7.83 23.42
C SER A 104 27.99 -8.08 24.93
N ARG A 105 27.13 -7.35 25.66
CA ARG A 105 26.90 -7.56 27.10
C ARG A 105 26.25 -8.91 27.40
N GLU A 106 25.34 -9.38 26.55
CA GLU A 106 24.67 -10.68 26.73
C GLU A 106 25.59 -11.89 26.48
N ASN A 107 26.67 -11.73 25.71
CA ASN A 107 27.68 -12.78 25.52
C ASN A 107 28.62 -12.94 26.72
N GLY A 108 28.68 -11.96 27.64
CA GLY A 108 29.54 -12.00 28.83
C GLY A 108 29.00 -12.84 29.99
N THR A 109 27.73 -13.26 29.95
CA THR A 109 27.07 -13.96 31.07
C THR A 109 27.10 -15.49 30.99
N GLU A 110 27.66 -16.11 29.94
CA GLU A 110 27.73 -17.58 29.78
C GLU A 110 29.12 -18.21 30.00
N THR A 111 30.12 -17.45 30.45
CA THR A 111 31.44 -17.99 30.82
C THR A 111 31.90 -17.45 32.17
N GLY A 112 31.39 -18.05 33.23
CA GLY A 112 31.97 -17.99 34.56
C GLY A 112 32.79 -19.24 34.85
N ALA A 113 34.09 -19.05 35.12
CA ALA A 113 35.05 -19.99 35.71
C ALA A 113 35.70 -21.04 34.77
N LEU A 114 36.88 -20.71 34.24
CA LEU A 114 38.19 -21.32 34.60
C LEU A 114 39.20 -21.06 33.47
N THR A 115 40.05 -20.05 33.64
CA THR A 115 41.53 -20.16 33.56
C THR A 115 42.13 -18.80 33.87
N GLU A 116 42.76 -18.73 35.04
CA GLU A 116 43.74 -17.73 35.41
C GLU A 116 45.05 -17.98 34.63
N ARG A 117 45.86 -16.91 34.53
CA ARG A 117 47.19 -16.76 33.90
C ARG A 117 47.11 -16.38 32.42
N GLU A 118 47.64 -15.24 31.97
CA GLU A 118 48.92 -14.62 32.36
C GLU A 118 48.82 -13.09 32.50
N GLU A 119 49.81 -12.56 33.20
CA GLU A 119 49.90 -11.28 33.90
C GLU A 119 50.18 -10.08 33.00
N GLU A 120 49.91 -8.91 33.59
CA GLU A 120 50.30 -7.57 33.19
C GLU A 120 51.81 -7.42 32.99
N GLU A 121 52.21 -6.64 31.98
CA GLU A 121 53.39 -5.75 31.89
C GLU A 121 53.31 -5.14 30.45
N ASN A 122 53.51 -3.85 30.16
CA ASN A 122 54.18 -2.80 30.88
C ASN A 122 53.72 -1.42 30.38
N SER A 123 53.96 -0.42 31.21
CA SER A 123 53.66 1.02 31.11
C SER A 123 54.39 1.78 30.00
N ALA A 124 53.76 2.89 29.59
CA ALA A 124 54.30 4.23 29.28
C ALA A 124 55.59 4.36 28.45
N GLU A 125 55.53 5.12 27.34
CA GLU A 125 56.50 6.19 26.99
C GLU A 125 55.81 7.29 26.16
N GLU A 126 56.29 8.51 26.39
CA GLU A 126 55.91 9.81 25.83
C GLU A 126 56.61 10.06 24.46
N ASP A 127 56.47 11.29 23.96
CA ASP A 127 57.25 12.00 22.93
C ASP A 127 56.77 11.86 21.48
N GLU A 128 56.13 12.92 20.95
CA GLU A 128 56.71 14.11 20.29
C GLU A 128 57.02 13.83 18.83
N GLU A 129 56.33 14.51 17.90
CA GLU A 129 56.94 15.17 16.73
C GLU A 129 56.01 16.33 16.32
N GLU A 130 56.49 17.56 16.57
CA GLU A 130 56.04 18.78 15.91
C GLU A 130 56.75 18.92 14.55
N GLU A 131 56.05 19.50 13.57
CA GLU A 131 56.70 20.24 12.49
C GLU A 131 55.92 21.55 12.26
N ASP A 132 56.51 22.63 12.77
CA ASP A 132 56.26 24.01 12.37
C ASP A 132 57.03 24.32 11.07
N GLU A 133 56.41 25.05 10.14
CA GLU A 133 57.14 26.03 9.31
C GLU A 133 56.27 27.30 9.13
N GLU A 134 56.57 28.23 10.04
CA GLU A 134 56.82 29.67 9.93
C GLU A 134 55.95 30.65 9.10
N GLU A 135 55.79 31.80 9.75
CA GLU A 135 55.13 33.03 9.35
C GLU A 135 55.89 33.84 8.28
N SER A 136 55.18 34.80 7.68
CA SER A 136 55.79 36.09 7.36
C SER A 136 54.79 37.22 7.61
N ALA A 137 55.26 38.24 8.32
CA ALA A 137 54.51 39.38 8.82
C ALA A 137 54.80 40.67 8.03
N GLU A 138 53.91 41.63 8.23
CA GLU A 138 54.11 43.09 8.29
C GLU A 138 53.92 44.00 7.04
N SER A 139 52.94 44.90 7.23
CA SER A 139 53.07 46.38 7.19
C SER A 139 52.77 47.16 5.90
N GLY A 140 51.83 48.12 6.04
CA GLY A 140 52.07 49.50 5.63
C GLY A 140 51.24 50.08 4.47
N GLY A 141 50.19 50.84 4.81
CA GLY A 141 50.09 52.27 4.48
C GLY A 141 49.57 52.76 3.11
N GLU A 142 48.54 53.60 3.20
CA GLU A 142 48.25 54.85 2.43
C GLU A 142 47.40 54.80 1.13
N ASP A 143 46.14 55.24 1.32
CA ASP A 143 45.44 56.40 0.73
C ASP A 143 45.32 56.62 -0.79
N GLU A 144 44.06 56.74 -1.25
CA GLU A 144 43.41 57.93 -1.87
C GLU A 144 42.01 57.50 -2.39
N GLU A 145 40.92 57.90 -1.73
CA GLU A 145 39.98 58.98 -2.13
C GLU A 145 39.35 58.80 -3.52
N THR A 146 38.04 58.64 -3.70
CA THR A 146 36.99 59.68 -3.63
C THR A 146 35.61 59.00 -3.75
N GLU A 147 34.66 59.28 -2.83
CA GLU A 147 33.45 60.14 -2.99
C GLU A 147 32.47 59.63 -4.08
N GLU A 148 31.16 59.45 -3.87
CA GLU A 148 30.08 60.27 -3.30
C GLU A 148 28.87 59.31 -3.05
N GLU A 149 27.82 59.51 -2.26
CA GLU A 149 27.38 60.44 -1.22
C GLU A 149 26.14 59.78 -0.59
N GLU A 150 25.94 60.01 0.71
CA GLU A 150 24.75 59.65 1.49
C GLU A 150 23.65 60.70 1.28
N GLU A 151 22.41 60.37 1.64
CA GLU A 151 21.56 61.33 2.37
C GLU A 151 20.48 60.60 3.16
N GLU A 152 20.52 60.78 4.49
CA GLU A 152 19.43 60.57 5.44
C GLU A 152 18.48 61.77 5.42
N GLU A 153 17.19 61.59 5.74
CA GLU A 153 16.51 62.47 6.72
C GLU A 153 15.16 61.87 7.17
N GLU A 154 14.97 61.81 8.50
CA GLU A 154 13.69 61.65 9.17
C GLU A 154 12.88 62.96 9.15
N LYS A 155 11.57 62.90 8.81
CA LYS A 155 10.55 63.80 9.40
C LYS A 155 9.21 63.09 9.56
N GLN A 156 8.67 63.15 10.79
CA GLN A 156 7.26 62.90 11.12
C GLN A 156 6.42 64.16 10.85
N GLU A 157 5.23 63.99 10.26
CA GLU A 157 3.90 64.40 10.78
C GLU A 157 2.82 64.29 9.68
N GLY A 158 1.64 63.75 10.01
CA GLY A 158 0.37 64.11 9.34
C GLY A 158 -0.40 63.06 8.50
N GLU A 159 -1.13 62.17 9.18
CA GLU A 159 -2.47 61.61 8.87
C GLU A 159 -2.89 61.15 7.44
N SER A 160 -3.07 59.82 7.25
CA SER A 160 -4.42 59.19 7.16
C SER A 160 -4.34 57.64 6.97
N HIS A 161 -5.10 56.93 7.82
CA HIS A 161 -5.31 55.48 8.05
C HIS A 161 -4.96 54.40 6.99
N PRO A 162 -4.43 53.24 7.41
CA PRO A 162 -4.76 51.94 6.81
C PRO A 162 -5.87 51.25 7.61
N GLU A 163 -6.93 50.81 6.94
CA GLU A 163 -7.98 49.99 7.56
C GLU A 163 -7.43 48.62 7.96
N ALA A 164 -7.36 48.38 9.28
CA ALA A 164 -7.17 47.07 9.87
C ALA A 164 -8.48 46.28 9.77
N THR A 165 -8.51 45.20 8.99
CA THR A 165 -9.59 44.20 9.11
C THR A 165 -9.19 43.12 10.11
N SER A 166 -9.26 43.45 11.41
CA SER A 166 -9.25 42.45 12.48
C SER A 166 -10.64 41.80 12.57
N GLY A 167 -10.79 40.59 12.01
CA GLY A 167 -12.00 39.79 12.20
C GLY A 167 -11.82 38.82 13.37
N GLU A 168 -12.81 38.72 14.24
CA GLU A 168 -12.97 37.60 15.18
C GLU A 168 -13.47 36.38 14.38
N TYR A 169 -12.89 35.20 14.59
CA TYR A 169 -13.29 33.95 13.96
C TYR A 169 -13.51 32.89 15.03
N ILE A 170 -14.47 32.00 14.83
CA ILE A 170 -14.74 30.86 15.72
C ILE A 170 -14.11 29.59 15.15
N ALA A 171 -13.50 28.79 16.02
CA ALA A 171 -12.91 27.51 15.67
C ALA A 171 -13.99 26.43 15.43
N LEU A 172 -13.95 25.76 14.27
CA LEU A 172 -14.90 24.70 13.89
C LEU A 172 -14.53 23.31 14.47
N GLY A 173 -13.30 23.14 14.94
CA GLY A 173 -12.78 21.89 15.48
C GLY A 173 -11.55 22.10 16.37
N ASP A 174 -11.15 21.06 17.08
CA ASP A 174 -9.94 21.08 17.90
C ASP A 174 -8.69 21.03 17.02
N PHE A 175 -7.68 21.81 17.36
CA PHE A 175 -6.39 21.81 16.69
C PHE A 175 -5.26 21.79 17.71
N MET A 176 -4.43 20.76 17.62
CA MET A 176 -3.22 20.60 18.44
C MET A 176 -2.01 21.05 17.63
N ALA A 177 -1.24 22.00 18.19
CA ALA A 177 0.01 22.46 17.58
C ALA A 177 0.94 21.28 17.25
N GLN A 178 1.37 21.18 15.99
CA GLN A 178 2.22 20.09 15.50
C GLN A 178 3.66 20.56 15.28
N GLN A 179 3.87 21.87 15.11
CA GLN A 179 5.19 22.50 14.93
C GLN A 179 5.41 23.66 15.90
N VAL A 180 6.69 24.02 16.09
CA VAL A 180 7.08 25.19 16.88
C VAL A 180 6.60 26.44 16.16
N GLY A 181 5.63 27.16 16.75
CA GLY A 181 5.00 28.33 16.15
C GLY A 181 3.51 28.17 15.83
N ASP A 182 2.96 26.95 15.94
CA ASP A 182 1.53 26.70 15.82
C ASP A 182 0.78 27.08 17.11
N LEU A 183 -0.47 27.51 16.97
CA LEU A 183 -1.34 27.81 18.11
C LEU A 183 -2.35 26.69 18.35
N THR A 184 -2.30 26.04 19.51
CA THR A 184 -3.33 25.08 19.94
C THR A 184 -4.63 25.81 20.32
N PHE A 185 -5.77 25.34 19.81
CA PHE A 185 -7.10 25.88 20.12
C PHE A 185 -8.17 24.78 20.13
N LYS A 186 -9.28 25.02 20.82
CA LYS A 186 -10.42 24.09 20.88
C LYS A 186 -11.59 24.55 20.01
N LYS A 187 -12.44 23.60 19.61
CA LYS A 187 -13.71 23.89 18.93
C LYS A 187 -14.54 24.89 19.75
N GLY A 188 -15.05 25.92 19.08
CA GLY A 188 -15.82 27.00 19.69
C GLY A 188 -14.97 28.15 20.24
N GLU A 189 -13.64 28.07 20.23
CA GLU A 189 -12.77 29.15 20.69
C GLU A 189 -12.74 30.31 19.69
N ILE A 190 -12.83 31.54 20.21
CA ILE A 190 -12.76 32.77 19.40
C ILE A 190 -11.30 33.18 19.25
N LEU A 191 -10.85 33.31 18.00
CA LEU A 191 -9.49 33.63 17.61
C LEU A 191 -9.47 34.94 16.82
N CYS A 192 -8.54 35.83 17.18
CA CYS A 192 -8.35 37.10 16.49
C CYS A 192 -7.26 36.94 15.42
N ILE A 193 -7.60 37.21 14.16
CA ILE A 193 -6.65 37.08 13.04
C ILE A 193 -5.78 38.33 12.94
N ILE A 194 -4.47 38.13 13.12
CA ILE A 194 -3.46 39.19 13.03
C ILE A 194 -2.96 39.33 11.58
N LYS A 195 -2.72 38.21 10.89
CA LYS A 195 -2.20 38.22 9.52
C LYS A 195 -2.73 37.04 8.70
N LYS A 196 -3.16 37.32 7.47
CA LYS A 196 -3.63 36.32 6.51
C LYS A 196 -2.53 36.07 5.48
N ASN A 197 -1.92 34.88 5.49
CA ASN A 197 -0.97 34.47 4.45
C ASN A 197 -1.70 33.72 3.32
N SER A 198 -1.10 33.68 2.13
CA SER A 198 -1.65 33.05 0.91
C SER A 198 -1.46 31.52 0.86
N ASP A 199 -0.66 30.96 1.76
CA ASP A 199 -0.39 29.53 1.94
C ASP A 199 -1.49 28.79 2.74
N GLY A 200 -2.51 29.52 3.21
CA GLY A 200 -3.62 28.96 3.99
C GLY A 200 -3.37 28.90 5.51
N TRP A 201 -2.21 29.35 5.98
CA TRP A 201 -1.87 29.44 7.40
C TRP A 201 -1.92 30.88 7.89
N TRP A 202 -2.83 31.17 8.80
CA TRP A 202 -3.06 32.52 9.31
C TRP A 202 -2.43 32.69 10.68
N MET A 203 -1.85 33.85 10.93
CA MET A 203 -1.36 34.21 12.26
C MET A 203 -2.53 34.67 13.10
N ALA A 204 -2.78 34.00 14.23
CA ALA A 204 -3.88 34.31 15.13
C ALA A 204 -3.41 34.46 16.57
N LYS A 205 -4.26 35.12 17.37
CA LYS A 205 -4.10 35.28 18.82
C LYS A 205 -5.33 34.73 19.52
N ASN A 206 -5.13 33.86 20.50
CA ASN A 206 -6.21 33.36 21.35
C ASN A 206 -6.53 34.32 22.51
N ALA A 207 -7.61 34.03 23.23
CA ALA A 207 -8.03 34.82 24.40
C ALA A 207 -6.98 34.85 25.53
N LYS A 208 -6.10 33.85 25.59
CA LYS A 208 -4.99 33.76 26.56
C LYS A 208 -3.78 34.60 26.18
N GLY A 209 -3.81 35.25 25.01
CA GLY A 209 -2.75 36.14 24.54
C GLY A 209 -1.66 35.45 23.70
N ASN A 210 -1.72 34.12 23.55
CA ASN A 210 -0.74 33.34 22.79
C ASN A 210 -0.96 33.56 21.29
N LYS A 211 0.14 33.72 20.56
CA LYS A 211 0.14 33.89 19.11
C LYS A 211 0.74 32.67 18.44
N GLY A 212 0.19 32.29 17.31
CA GLY A 212 0.75 31.24 16.46
C GLY A 212 -0.02 31.06 15.18
N LEU A 213 0.52 30.21 14.32
CA LEU A 213 -0.06 29.86 13.03
C LEU A 213 -1.22 28.89 13.22
N ILE A 214 -2.31 29.15 12.50
CA ILE A 214 -3.50 28.31 12.49
C ILE A 214 -4.01 28.11 11.06
N PRO A 215 -4.52 26.91 10.71
CA PRO A 215 -5.05 26.66 9.38
C PRO A 215 -6.39 27.37 9.18
N LYS A 216 -6.54 28.09 8.07
CA LYS A 216 -7.79 28.77 7.70
C LYS A 216 -9.00 27.84 7.69
N THR A 217 -8.80 26.57 7.33
CA THR A 217 -9.86 25.56 7.18
C THR A 217 -10.61 25.23 8.48
N TYR A 218 -10.09 25.67 9.63
CA TYR A 218 -10.69 25.45 10.95
C TYR A 218 -11.49 26.66 11.45
N LEU A 219 -11.73 27.69 10.62
CA LEU A 219 -12.26 28.98 11.05
C LEU A 219 -13.50 29.41 10.29
N GLU A 220 -14.46 30.01 11.01
CA GLU A 220 -15.62 30.69 10.46
C GLU A 220 -15.72 32.13 11.02
N PRO A 221 -16.12 33.16 10.25
CA PRO A 221 -16.27 34.52 10.76
C PRO A 221 -17.28 34.60 11.90
N TYR A 222 -16.93 35.28 12.99
CA TYR A 222 -17.80 35.45 14.14
C TYR A 222 -18.59 36.78 14.02
N ASN A 223 -19.90 36.70 13.74
CA ASN A 223 -20.80 37.86 13.68
C ASN A 223 -21.57 38.01 15.00
N LYS A 224 -21.39 39.14 15.69
CA LYS A 224 -22.22 39.56 16.83
C LYS A 224 -23.34 40.46 16.30
N GLU A 225 -24.49 39.90 15.96
CA GLU A 225 -25.81 40.57 15.94
C GLU A 225 -26.90 39.57 15.52
N GLU A 226 -27.62 39.01 16.50
CA GLU A 226 -29.09 39.04 16.68
C GLU A 226 -29.47 38.15 17.87
N GLY A 227 -30.06 38.78 18.90
CA GLY A 227 -30.55 38.17 20.14
C GLY A 227 -31.92 37.48 19.95
N GLN A 228 -32.18 36.40 20.69
CA GLN A 228 -32.92 36.35 21.97
C GLN A 228 -34.46 36.23 21.82
N GLU A 229 -35.00 35.05 22.18
CA GLU A 229 -36.23 34.83 22.96
C GLU A 229 -36.15 33.37 23.49
N SER A 230 -35.74 33.18 24.75
CA SER A 230 -36.56 32.82 25.94
C SER A 230 -37.20 31.43 25.84
N SER A 231 -37.16 30.52 26.81
CA SER A 231 -36.76 30.54 28.23
C SER A 231 -36.86 29.09 28.75
N GLU A 232 -35.97 28.71 29.69
CA GLU A 232 -36.22 27.96 30.94
C GLU A 232 -37.08 26.67 30.90
N GLU A 233 -36.79 25.55 31.56
CA GLU A 233 -35.96 25.17 32.70
C GLU A 233 -36.06 23.62 32.80
N GLY A 234 -35.13 22.97 33.49
CA GLY A 234 -35.29 21.56 33.88
C GLY A 234 -33.98 20.79 33.96
N SER A 235 -33.24 21.02 35.03
CA SER A 235 -32.09 20.24 35.45
C SER A 235 -32.51 18.88 36.04
N GLU A 236 -31.53 17.97 36.04
CA GLU A 236 -31.28 16.87 36.99
C GLU A 236 -31.43 15.42 36.53
N GLU A 237 -30.38 14.69 36.92
CA GLU A 237 -30.21 13.26 37.17
C GLU A 237 -29.75 12.32 36.03
N ASP A 238 -28.41 12.21 35.97
CA ASP A 238 -27.70 10.98 35.63
C ASP A 238 -28.23 9.81 36.48
N THR A 239 -28.63 8.73 35.82
CA THR A 239 -28.75 7.41 36.44
C THR A 239 -27.90 6.43 35.64
N GLU A 240 -26.79 6.03 36.25
CA GLU A 240 -26.01 4.86 35.87
C GLU A 240 -26.93 3.62 35.96
N VAL A 241 -26.95 2.82 34.89
CA VAL A 241 -27.47 1.45 34.98
C VAL A 241 -26.36 0.52 34.51
N GLU A 242 -25.76 -0.14 35.48
CA GLU A 242 -24.97 -1.35 35.33
C GLU A 242 -25.80 -2.42 34.61
N ASP A 243 -25.19 -3.11 33.65
CA ASP A 243 -25.57 -4.48 33.32
C ASP A 243 -24.28 -5.30 33.27
N GLU A 244 -24.05 -6.05 34.35
CA GLU A 244 -23.03 -7.07 34.43
C GLU A 244 -23.46 -8.37 33.72
N ALA A 245 -22.54 -8.83 32.87
CA ALA A 245 -22.08 -10.20 32.70
C ALA A 245 -23.06 -11.32 32.30
N ALA A 246 -22.80 -11.86 31.10
CA ALA A 246 -22.55 -13.29 30.95
C ALA A 246 -21.43 -13.52 29.90
N GLU A 247 -20.30 -14.01 30.38
CA GLU A 247 -19.05 -14.32 29.68
C GLU A 247 -19.16 -15.47 28.66
N GLY A 248 -18.20 -15.50 27.72
CA GLY A 248 -17.67 -16.77 27.23
C GLY A 248 -17.26 -16.85 25.76
N ALA A 249 -16.30 -16.05 25.29
CA ALA A 249 -15.40 -16.44 24.19
C ALA A 249 -14.14 -15.57 24.16
N GLU A 250 -13.00 -16.17 24.50
CA GLU A 250 -11.67 -15.56 24.40
C GLU A 250 -11.35 -15.13 22.97
N VAL A 251 -11.16 -13.82 22.79
CA VAL A 251 -10.63 -13.22 21.56
C VAL A 251 -9.11 -13.39 21.56
N LYS A 252 -8.60 -14.32 20.75
CA LYS A 252 -7.16 -14.40 20.45
C LYS A 252 -6.72 -13.12 19.73
N GLN A 253 -5.69 -12.48 20.29
CA GLN A 253 -5.01 -11.32 19.72
C GLN A 253 -4.53 -11.61 18.30
N ARG A 254 -4.92 -10.72 17.37
CA ARG A 254 -4.50 -10.70 15.97
C ARG A 254 -3.05 -10.25 15.86
N THR A 255 -2.33 -10.78 14.88
CA THR A 255 -0.99 -10.30 14.50
C THR A 255 -1.11 -9.00 13.72
N ASP A 256 -0.83 -7.88 14.39
CA ASP A 256 -1.20 -6.51 14.01
C ASP A 256 -0.31 -5.81 12.93
N SER A 257 0.65 -6.49 12.30
CA SER A 257 1.58 -5.77 11.40
C SER A 257 0.92 -5.31 10.10
N HIS A 258 0.14 -6.16 9.43
CA HIS A 258 -0.51 -5.85 8.16
C HIS A 258 -1.61 -4.78 8.29
N TRP A 259 -2.33 -4.76 9.41
CA TRP A 259 -3.47 -3.86 9.60
C TRP A 259 -3.07 -2.42 9.96
N SER A 260 -1.85 -2.21 10.46
CA SER A 260 -1.33 -0.88 10.78
C SER A 260 -0.95 -0.08 9.52
N ALA A 261 -0.32 -0.73 8.54
CA ALA A 261 0.07 -0.13 7.27
C ALA A 261 -1.15 0.19 6.40
N VAL A 262 -2.09 -0.76 6.29
CA VAL A 262 -3.37 -0.58 5.60
C VAL A 262 -4.13 0.60 6.21
N ARG A 263 -4.23 0.70 7.56
CA ARG A 263 -4.89 1.84 8.22
C ARG A 263 -4.20 3.18 7.98
N LYS A 264 -2.87 3.20 7.91
CA LYS A 264 -2.10 4.43 7.65
C LYS A 264 -2.28 4.93 6.22
N ALA A 265 -2.19 4.03 5.23
CA ALA A 265 -2.42 4.35 3.82
C ALA A 265 -3.89 4.74 3.56
N ILE A 266 -4.83 4.05 4.22
CA ILE A 266 -6.24 4.40 4.24
C ILE A 266 -6.41 5.82 4.82
N SER A 267 -5.82 6.15 5.96
CA SER A 267 -5.95 7.49 6.59
C SER A 267 -5.41 8.63 5.71
N GLU A 268 -4.24 8.44 5.09
CA GLU A 268 -3.62 9.47 4.24
C GLU A 268 -4.38 9.69 2.91
N GLN A 269 -4.93 8.63 2.30
CA GLN A 269 -5.72 8.73 1.06
C GLN A 269 -7.22 9.00 1.29
N ILE A 270 -7.77 8.67 2.46
CA ILE A 270 -9.13 9.08 2.87
C ILE A 270 -9.22 10.60 2.85
N ASN A 271 -8.19 11.31 3.33
CA ASN A 271 -8.20 12.78 3.33
C ASN A 271 -8.34 13.38 1.92
N THR A 272 -7.77 12.78 0.88
CA THR A 272 -7.90 13.30 -0.50
C THR A 272 -9.24 12.96 -1.12
N VAL A 273 -9.78 11.77 -0.88
CA VAL A 273 -11.08 11.34 -1.42
C VAL A 273 -12.25 11.98 -0.69
N ASP A 274 -12.13 12.25 0.61
CA ASP A 274 -13.14 12.98 1.38
C ASP A 274 -13.23 14.44 0.93
N VAL A 275 -12.10 15.06 0.60
CA VAL A 275 -12.08 16.37 -0.08
C VAL A 275 -12.80 16.28 -1.43
N LEU A 276 -12.52 15.27 -2.25
CA LEU A 276 -13.22 15.08 -3.53
C LEU A 276 -14.73 14.86 -3.35
N THR A 277 -15.13 14.12 -2.31
CA THR A 277 -16.54 13.88 -1.98
C THR A 277 -17.22 15.17 -1.53
N THR A 278 -16.55 15.95 -0.69
CA THR A 278 -17.02 17.25 -0.19
C THR A 278 -17.16 18.27 -1.31
N MET A 279 -16.24 18.23 -2.29
CA MET A 279 -16.31 19.05 -3.51
C MET A 279 -17.35 18.54 -4.54
N GLY A 280 -18.06 17.44 -4.26
CA GLY A 280 -19.02 16.81 -5.18
C GLY A 280 -18.37 16.18 -6.42
N ALA A 281 -17.05 15.97 -6.41
CA ALA A 281 -16.30 15.37 -7.51
C ALA A 281 -16.44 13.84 -7.57
N VAL A 282 -16.81 13.18 -6.46
CA VAL A 282 -17.09 11.75 -6.43
C VAL A 282 -18.39 11.45 -5.66
N PRO A 283 -19.13 10.39 -6.01
CA PRO A 283 -20.27 9.93 -5.23
C PRO A 283 -19.87 9.58 -3.80
N ALA A 284 -20.76 9.85 -2.83
CA ALA A 284 -20.47 9.68 -1.40
C ALA A 284 -20.09 8.27 -0.97
N GLY A 285 -20.55 7.25 -1.70
CA GLY A 285 -20.20 5.85 -1.44
C GLY A 285 -18.86 5.41 -2.02
N PHE A 286 -18.13 6.27 -2.74
CA PHE A 286 -16.83 5.92 -3.32
C PHE A 286 -15.72 6.04 -2.27
N ARG A 287 -14.71 5.19 -2.39
CA ARG A 287 -13.53 5.17 -1.51
C ARG A 287 -12.27 4.88 -2.34
N PRO A 288 -11.06 5.13 -1.81
CA PRO A 288 -9.85 4.47 -2.32
C PRO A 288 -10.08 2.95 -2.45
N SER A 289 -9.57 2.33 -3.52
CA SER A 289 -9.77 0.89 -3.73
C SER A 289 -8.96 0.06 -2.73
N THR A 290 -9.65 -0.73 -1.91
CA THR A 290 -9.03 -1.59 -0.88
C THR A 290 -8.17 -2.68 -1.52
N LEU A 291 -8.67 -3.36 -2.56
CA LEU A 291 -7.90 -4.41 -3.22
C LEU A 291 -6.74 -3.85 -4.04
N PHE A 292 -6.84 -2.61 -4.54
CA PHE A 292 -5.71 -1.94 -5.17
C PHE A 292 -4.61 -1.63 -4.16
N GLN A 293 -4.94 -1.07 -3.00
CA GLN A 293 -3.97 -0.78 -1.95
C GLN A 293 -3.20 -2.05 -1.53
N LEU A 294 -3.91 -3.16 -1.32
CA LEU A 294 -3.29 -4.45 -1.02
C LEU A 294 -2.33 -4.92 -2.14
N LEU A 295 -2.69 -4.72 -3.41
CA LEU A 295 -1.81 -5.06 -4.53
C LEU A 295 -0.52 -4.22 -4.59
N GLU A 296 -0.58 -2.98 -4.11
CA GLU A 296 0.57 -2.06 -4.06
C GLU A 296 1.49 -2.33 -2.86
N GLU A 297 0.95 -2.89 -1.75
CA GLU A 297 1.72 -3.18 -0.53
C GLU A 297 2.75 -4.31 -0.71
N GLY A 298 2.51 -5.27 -1.60
CA GLY A 298 3.46 -6.35 -1.82
C GLY A 298 3.02 -7.45 -2.78
N ASN A 299 3.90 -8.44 -2.94
CA ASN A 299 3.69 -9.54 -3.90
C ASN A 299 2.73 -10.62 -3.41
N GLN A 300 2.40 -10.65 -2.12
CA GLN A 300 1.60 -11.71 -1.49
C GLN A 300 0.18 -11.85 -2.04
N PHE A 301 -0.34 -10.84 -2.74
CA PHE A 301 -1.66 -10.88 -3.39
C PHE A 301 -1.57 -11.02 -4.92
N ARG A 302 -0.38 -11.25 -5.46
CA ARG A 302 -0.15 -11.42 -6.90
C ARG A 302 -0.25 -12.88 -7.31
N ALA A 303 -0.68 -13.13 -8.55
CA ALA A 303 -0.83 -14.50 -9.04
C ALA A 303 0.51 -15.25 -9.07
N SER A 304 1.60 -14.54 -9.38
CA SER A 304 2.97 -15.04 -9.35
C SER A 304 3.38 -15.63 -8.00
N TYR A 305 2.95 -15.02 -6.88
CA TYR A 305 3.25 -15.52 -5.54
C TYR A 305 2.60 -16.89 -5.29
N PHE A 306 1.31 -17.02 -5.58
CA PHE A 306 0.56 -18.28 -5.42
C PHE A 306 1.00 -19.37 -6.41
N LEU A 307 1.66 -18.99 -7.51
CA LEU A 307 2.18 -19.93 -8.50
C LEU A 307 3.57 -20.48 -8.13
N GLN A 308 4.26 -19.92 -7.14
CA GLN A 308 5.48 -20.53 -6.62
C GLN A 308 5.17 -21.77 -5.77
N PRO A 309 6.01 -22.81 -5.82
CA PRO A 309 5.84 -23.96 -4.96
C PRO A 309 6.21 -23.61 -3.52
N GLU A 310 5.46 -24.15 -2.57
CA GLU A 310 5.63 -23.89 -1.15
C GLU A 310 6.38 -25.05 -0.49
N LEU A 311 7.28 -24.75 0.43
CA LEU A 311 7.98 -25.78 1.19
C LEU A 311 7.10 -26.38 2.30
N THR A 312 7.35 -27.63 2.65
CA THR A 312 6.84 -28.24 3.87
C THR A 312 7.44 -27.56 5.11
N PRO A 313 6.85 -27.73 6.31
CA PRO A 313 7.43 -27.18 7.54
C PRO A 313 8.88 -27.63 7.81
N SER A 314 9.24 -28.84 7.37
CA SER A 314 10.62 -29.36 7.44
C SER A 314 11.58 -28.72 6.42
N GLN A 315 11.07 -28.00 5.42
CA GLN A 315 11.81 -27.45 4.29
C GLN A 315 12.53 -28.49 3.40
N LEU A 316 12.20 -29.77 3.54
CA LEU A 316 12.82 -30.88 2.79
C LEU A 316 12.04 -31.30 1.53
N ALA A 317 10.82 -30.81 1.37
CA ALA A 317 9.97 -31.14 0.24
C ALA A 317 9.04 -29.97 -0.11
N PHE A 318 8.46 -30.01 -1.29
CA PHE A 318 7.36 -29.10 -1.65
C PHE A 318 6.03 -29.66 -1.16
N ARG A 319 5.21 -28.79 -0.58
CA ARG A 319 3.86 -29.07 -0.10
C ARG A 319 2.87 -29.21 -1.24
N ASP A 320 2.99 -28.39 -2.26
CA ASP A 320 2.02 -28.25 -3.34
C ASP A 320 2.52 -28.69 -4.72
N LEU A 321 3.75 -29.16 -4.81
CA LEU A 321 4.37 -29.68 -6.03
C LEU A 321 4.92 -31.09 -5.78
N MET A 322 4.38 -32.08 -6.48
CA MET A 322 4.83 -33.47 -6.39
C MET A 322 4.91 -34.09 -7.79
N TRP A 323 5.86 -34.99 -8.00
CA TRP A 323 6.02 -35.70 -9.26
C TRP A 323 5.25 -37.03 -9.27
N ASP A 324 4.57 -37.33 -10.37
CA ASP A 324 3.99 -38.64 -10.63
C ASP A 324 4.77 -39.36 -11.74
N ALA A 325 5.59 -40.33 -11.33
CA ALA A 325 6.43 -41.09 -12.24
C ALA A 325 5.63 -41.95 -13.24
N LYS A 326 4.37 -42.31 -12.95
CA LYS A 326 3.55 -43.12 -13.86
C LYS A 326 3.04 -42.31 -15.03
N THR A 327 2.65 -41.06 -14.77
CA THR A 327 2.11 -40.16 -15.79
C THR A 327 3.18 -39.28 -16.41
N GLY A 328 4.37 -39.19 -15.80
CA GLY A 328 5.45 -38.32 -16.27
C GLY A 328 5.10 -36.84 -16.13
N SER A 329 4.25 -36.50 -15.16
CA SER A 329 3.68 -35.17 -14.96
C SER A 329 3.64 -34.84 -13.46
N ILE A 330 3.40 -33.57 -13.14
CA ILE A 330 3.05 -33.17 -11.78
C ILE A 330 1.75 -33.83 -11.33
N LYS A 331 1.68 -34.20 -10.05
CA LYS A 331 0.53 -34.89 -9.45
C LYS A 331 -0.65 -33.94 -9.28
N SER A 332 -1.82 -34.39 -9.75
CA SER A 332 -3.08 -33.67 -9.59
C SER A 332 -3.48 -33.50 -8.11
N ARG A 333 -3.86 -32.28 -7.72
CA ARG A 333 -4.35 -31.90 -6.39
C ARG A 333 -5.78 -31.32 -6.50
N PRO A 334 -6.81 -32.05 -6.04
CA PRO A 334 -8.16 -31.51 -5.96
C PRO A 334 -8.26 -30.47 -4.83
N SER A 335 -9.02 -29.40 -5.04
CA SER A 335 -9.29 -28.38 -4.03
C SER A 335 -10.73 -28.51 -3.53
N ARG A 336 -11.00 -28.13 -2.26
CA ARG A 336 -12.35 -28.11 -1.67
C ARG A 336 -13.35 -27.35 -2.54
N VAL A 337 -12.96 -26.20 -3.04
CA VAL A 337 -13.73 -25.38 -3.99
C VAL A 337 -13.00 -25.35 -5.32
N SER A 338 -13.71 -25.69 -6.39
CA SER A 338 -13.22 -25.52 -7.76
C SER A 338 -14.38 -25.26 -8.71
N LEU A 339 -14.46 -24.05 -9.26
CA LEU A 339 -15.58 -23.60 -10.09
C LEU A 339 -15.13 -22.60 -11.17
N ILE A 340 -16.03 -22.31 -12.11
CA ILE A 340 -15.87 -21.21 -13.09
C ILE A 340 -16.83 -20.08 -12.70
N LEU A 341 -16.28 -18.88 -12.63
CA LEU A 341 -17.02 -17.63 -12.48
C LEU A 341 -17.00 -16.89 -13.81
N THR A 342 -18.16 -16.46 -14.30
CA THR A 342 -18.26 -15.54 -15.44
C THR A 342 -18.79 -14.19 -14.97
N LEU A 343 -18.01 -13.13 -15.15
CA LEU A 343 -18.49 -11.76 -15.03
C LEU A 343 -19.36 -11.44 -16.26
N TRP A 344 -20.59 -10.98 -16.05
CA TRP A 344 -21.50 -10.65 -17.16
C TRP A 344 -21.54 -9.16 -17.41
N SER A 345 -22.00 -8.40 -16.42
CA SER A 345 -22.16 -6.95 -16.54
C SER A 345 -22.31 -6.28 -15.18
N CYS A 346 -21.90 -5.02 -15.10
CA CYS A 346 -22.31 -4.11 -14.03
C CYS A 346 -23.34 -3.14 -14.58
N LYS A 347 -24.35 -2.78 -13.78
CA LYS A 347 -25.41 -1.84 -14.19
C LYS A 347 -25.62 -0.77 -13.14
N VAL A 348 -25.95 0.43 -13.63
CA VAL A 348 -26.26 1.61 -12.81
C VAL A 348 -25.08 2.02 -11.91
N ILE A 349 -23.85 1.83 -12.37
CA ILE A 349 -22.67 2.28 -11.63
C ILE A 349 -22.64 3.81 -11.67
N PRO A 350 -22.56 4.50 -10.51
CA PRO A 350 -22.43 5.95 -10.48
C PRO A 350 -21.18 6.42 -11.22
N LEU A 351 -21.23 7.63 -11.74
CA LEU A 351 -20.09 8.23 -12.43
C LEU A 351 -19.43 9.24 -11.50
N PRO A 352 -18.10 9.36 -11.53
CA PRO A 352 -17.45 10.49 -10.90
C PRO A 352 -17.84 11.80 -11.62
N GLY A 353 -17.64 12.92 -10.93
CA GLY A 353 -17.86 14.26 -11.45
C GLY A 353 -16.89 14.64 -12.58
N VAL A 354 -17.17 15.76 -13.23
CA VAL A 354 -16.46 16.22 -14.44
C VAL A 354 -14.98 16.56 -14.21
N SER A 355 -14.56 16.77 -12.96
CA SER A 355 -13.17 17.01 -12.58
C SER A 355 -12.28 15.76 -12.67
N ILE A 356 -12.89 14.57 -12.83
CA ILE A 356 -12.23 13.28 -12.87
C ILE A 356 -12.42 12.65 -14.25
N GLN A 357 -11.32 12.40 -14.95
CA GLN A 357 -11.32 11.66 -16.19
C GLN A 357 -11.07 10.17 -15.90
N VAL A 358 -12.06 9.33 -16.23
CA VAL A 358 -11.96 7.87 -16.09
C VAL A 358 -11.11 7.28 -17.21
N LEU A 359 -9.99 6.64 -16.86
CA LEU A 359 -9.07 5.98 -17.79
C LEU A 359 -9.46 4.51 -18.00
N SER A 360 -9.83 3.81 -16.93
CA SER A 360 -10.18 2.39 -16.95
C SER A 360 -11.35 2.10 -16.01
N ARG A 361 -12.10 1.06 -16.33
CA ARG A 361 -13.16 0.47 -15.50
C ARG A 361 -12.86 -1.01 -15.35
N HIS A 362 -12.98 -1.57 -14.16
CA HIS A 362 -12.60 -2.95 -13.90
C HIS A 362 -13.33 -3.51 -12.68
N VAL A 363 -13.27 -4.83 -12.55
CA VAL A 363 -13.63 -5.55 -11.33
C VAL A 363 -12.39 -6.26 -10.82
N ARG A 364 -12.05 -6.05 -9.55
CA ARG A 364 -11.09 -6.88 -8.82
C ARG A 364 -11.86 -7.90 -8.01
N LEU A 365 -11.35 -9.13 -7.98
CA LEU A 365 -11.93 -10.19 -7.16
C LEU A 365 -10.86 -11.05 -6.49
N CYS A 366 -11.18 -11.54 -5.30
CA CYS A 366 -10.33 -12.44 -4.53
C CYS A 366 -11.19 -13.39 -3.68
N LEU A 367 -10.59 -14.47 -3.22
CA LEU A 367 -11.17 -15.28 -2.14
C LEU A 367 -11.04 -14.50 -0.84
N PHE A 368 -12.10 -14.49 -0.05
CA PHE A 368 -12.24 -13.70 1.16
C PHE A 368 -13.04 -14.50 2.19
N ASP A 369 -12.66 -14.43 3.46
CA ASP A 369 -13.37 -15.16 4.53
C ASP A 369 -14.29 -14.27 5.37
N GLY A 370 -14.57 -13.05 4.91
CA GLY A 370 -15.30 -12.05 5.70
C GLY A 370 -14.39 -11.10 6.47
N SER A 371 -13.11 -11.43 6.64
CA SER A 371 -12.13 -10.60 7.32
C SER A 371 -10.84 -10.39 6.52
N GLU A 372 -10.30 -11.43 5.90
CA GLU A 372 -8.99 -11.41 5.25
C GLU A 372 -9.06 -11.95 3.81
N VAL A 373 -8.18 -11.41 2.97
CA VAL A 373 -7.99 -11.86 1.59
C VAL A 373 -7.15 -13.14 1.61
N LEU A 374 -7.67 -14.20 1.00
CA LEU A 374 -7.09 -15.56 1.06
C LEU A 374 -6.37 -15.99 -0.22
N SER A 375 -6.52 -15.24 -1.32
CA SER A 375 -5.95 -15.57 -2.63
C SER A 375 -5.27 -14.38 -3.28
N ASN A 376 -4.71 -14.60 -4.46
CA ASN A 376 -4.35 -13.51 -5.33
C ASN A 376 -5.60 -12.68 -5.69
N ILE A 377 -5.37 -11.40 -5.96
CA ILE A 377 -6.38 -10.47 -6.43
C ILE A 377 -6.33 -10.48 -7.96
N HIS A 378 -7.41 -10.96 -8.58
CA HIS A 378 -7.55 -11.03 -10.02
C HIS A 378 -8.31 -9.81 -10.55
N THR A 379 -7.81 -9.19 -11.61
CA THR A 379 -8.40 -7.99 -12.21
C THR A 379 -8.97 -8.33 -13.58
N VAL A 380 -10.23 -7.96 -13.82
CA VAL A 380 -10.88 -8.04 -15.14
C VAL A 380 -11.35 -6.66 -15.54
N ARG A 381 -10.83 -6.15 -16.66
CA ARG A 381 -11.19 -4.86 -17.23
C ARG A 381 -12.52 -4.95 -17.96
N ALA A 382 -13.35 -3.95 -17.72
CA ALA A 382 -14.65 -3.81 -18.34
C ALA A 382 -14.54 -3.06 -19.68
N THR A 383 -15.44 -3.43 -20.59
CA THR A 383 -15.80 -2.62 -21.75
C THR A 383 -17.08 -1.84 -21.48
N TRP A 384 -17.27 -0.72 -22.17
CA TRP A 384 -18.41 0.16 -21.96
C TRP A 384 -18.74 0.92 -23.25
N GLN A 385 -19.98 1.40 -23.37
CA GLN A 385 -20.42 2.19 -24.51
C GLN A 385 -20.68 3.64 -24.07
N PRO A 386 -20.27 4.67 -24.85
CA PRO A 386 -20.56 6.08 -24.53
C PRO A 386 -22.04 6.38 -24.34
N LYS A 387 -22.93 5.68 -25.06
CA LYS A 387 -24.39 5.81 -24.93
C LYS A 387 -24.94 5.23 -23.61
N LYS A 388 -24.18 4.37 -22.92
CA LYS A 388 -24.56 3.68 -21.68
C LYS A 388 -23.37 3.66 -20.69
N PRO A 389 -22.88 4.82 -20.21
CA PRO A 389 -21.64 4.91 -19.43
C PRO A 389 -21.73 4.25 -18.05
N LYS A 390 -22.95 4.08 -17.52
CA LYS A 390 -23.23 3.39 -16.25
C LYS A 390 -23.36 1.87 -16.37
N THR A 391 -23.13 1.32 -17.57
CA THR A 391 -23.22 -0.12 -17.85
C THR A 391 -21.88 -0.63 -18.36
N TRP A 392 -21.35 -1.63 -17.67
CA TRP A 392 -20.05 -2.24 -17.94
C TRP A 392 -20.27 -3.68 -18.39
N THR A 393 -19.49 -4.15 -19.36
CA THR A 393 -19.62 -5.47 -19.98
C THR A 393 -18.28 -6.21 -20.00
N PHE A 394 -18.31 -7.52 -19.77
CA PHE A 394 -17.10 -8.38 -19.68
C PHE A 394 -17.08 -9.49 -20.74
N SER A 395 -17.90 -9.32 -21.78
CA SER A 395 -17.97 -10.23 -22.93
C SER A 395 -17.83 -9.42 -24.22
N PRO A 396 -16.68 -8.75 -24.44
CA PRO A 396 -16.50 -7.96 -25.63
C PRO A 396 -16.41 -8.87 -26.86
N GLN A 397 -17.10 -8.47 -27.93
CA GLN A 397 -16.93 -9.11 -29.23
C GLN A 397 -15.61 -8.63 -29.83
N VAL A 398 -14.70 -9.57 -30.09
CA VAL A 398 -13.38 -9.30 -30.67
C VAL A 398 -13.20 -10.14 -31.93
N THR A 399 -12.47 -9.60 -32.91
CA THR A 399 -12.17 -10.27 -34.19
C THR A 399 -10.98 -11.23 -34.12
N GLY A 400 -10.27 -11.25 -32.98
CA GLY A 400 -9.10 -12.10 -32.74
C GLY A 400 -9.12 -12.76 -31.36
N ILE A 401 -7.93 -13.12 -30.86
CA ILE A 401 -7.78 -13.68 -29.52
C ILE A 401 -8.16 -12.61 -28.50
N LEU A 402 -9.11 -12.93 -27.62
CA LEU A 402 -9.51 -12.05 -26.54
C LEU A 402 -8.34 -11.80 -25.58
N PRO A 403 -7.98 -10.52 -25.31
CA PRO A 403 -6.97 -10.20 -24.31
C PRO A 403 -7.35 -10.73 -22.93
N CYS A 404 -6.38 -11.27 -22.20
CA CYS A 404 -6.58 -11.91 -20.90
C CYS A 404 -7.22 -10.95 -19.88
N LEU A 405 -6.85 -9.67 -19.93
CA LEU A 405 -7.41 -8.64 -19.05
C LEU A 405 -8.89 -8.35 -19.32
N LEU A 406 -9.41 -8.71 -20.50
CA LEU A 406 -10.81 -8.52 -20.89
C LEU A 406 -11.64 -9.81 -20.77
N ASP A 407 -11.02 -10.92 -20.36
CA ASP A 407 -11.70 -12.20 -20.21
C ASP A 407 -12.52 -12.26 -18.92
N GLY A 408 -13.84 -12.22 -19.07
CA GLY A 408 -14.78 -12.36 -17.95
C GLY A 408 -14.88 -13.77 -17.38
N ASP A 409 -14.31 -14.80 -18.04
CA ASP A 409 -14.33 -16.18 -17.57
C ASP A 409 -13.10 -16.51 -16.70
N CYS A 410 -13.34 -16.65 -15.40
CA CYS A 410 -12.31 -16.92 -14.39
C CYS A 410 -12.47 -18.34 -13.81
N PHE A 411 -11.37 -19.06 -13.59
CA PHE A 411 -11.36 -20.21 -12.67
C PHE A 411 -11.13 -19.73 -11.24
N ILE A 412 -11.75 -20.42 -10.29
CA ILE A 412 -11.56 -20.17 -8.86
C ILE A 412 -11.25 -21.50 -8.19
N ARG A 413 -10.14 -21.54 -7.46
CA ARG A 413 -9.71 -22.67 -6.64
C ARG A 413 -9.45 -22.19 -5.22
N SER A 414 -9.97 -22.90 -4.23
CA SER A 414 -9.66 -22.68 -2.81
C SER A 414 -9.64 -24.01 -2.06
N ASN A 415 -8.69 -24.14 -1.14
CA ASN A 415 -8.70 -25.20 -0.14
C ASN A 415 -8.96 -24.70 1.29
N SER A 416 -9.31 -23.42 1.45
CA SER A 416 -9.61 -22.85 2.77
C SER A 416 -10.76 -23.61 3.44
N SER A 417 -10.61 -23.90 4.73
CA SER A 417 -11.63 -24.54 5.58
C SER A 417 -12.62 -23.53 6.17
N SER A 418 -12.42 -22.22 5.94
CA SER A 418 -13.28 -21.19 6.51
C SER A 418 -14.78 -21.43 6.19
N PRO A 419 -15.68 -21.30 7.18
CA PRO A 419 -17.13 -21.39 6.95
C PRO A 419 -17.65 -20.17 6.18
N ASP A 420 -17.00 -19.03 6.34
CA ASP A 420 -17.35 -17.77 5.67
C ASP A 420 -16.63 -17.60 4.33
N LEU A 421 -16.01 -18.66 3.78
CA LEU A 421 -15.34 -18.60 2.50
C LEU A 421 -16.28 -18.08 1.40
N GLY A 422 -15.86 -17.00 0.75
CA GLY A 422 -16.60 -16.34 -0.31
C GLY A 422 -15.69 -15.68 -1.34
N ILE A 423 -16.33 -14.99 -2.29
CA ILE A 423 -15.65 -14.17 -3.29
C ILE A 423 -16.00 -12.72 -2.99
N LEU A 424 -14.98 -11.91 -2.73
CA LEU A 424 -15.11 -10.47 -2.64
C LEU A 424 -14.93 -9.87 -4.04
N PHE A 425 -15.84 -8.98 -4.42
CA PHE A 425 -15.78 -8.20 -5.65
C PHE A 425 -15.66 -6.73 -5.31
N GLU A 426 -14.74 -6.03 -5.93
CA GLU A 426 -14.59 -4.59 -5.86
C GLU A 426 -14.65 -4.01 -7.28
N LEU A 427 -15.60 -3.10 -7.53
CA LEU A 427 -15.70 -2.42 -8.81
C LEU A 427 -14.80 -1.19 -8.76
N GLY A 428 -13.81 -1.12 -9.63
CA GLY A 428 -12.82 -0.05 -9.64
C GLY A 428 -12.90 0.84 -10.87
N ILE A 429 -12.47 2.09 -10.71
CA ILE A 429 -12.06 2.97 -11.80
C ILE A 429 -10.63 3.46 -11.56
N SER A 430 -9.82 3.44 -12.62
CA SER A 430 -8.56 4.19 -12.64
C SER A 430 -8.84 5.55 -13.27
N TYR A 431 -8.32 6.62 -12.70
CA TYR A 431 -8.64 7.99 -13.12
C TYR A 431 -7.42 8.89 -13.18
N ILE A 432 -7.58 10.02 -13.86
CA ILE A 432 -6.71 11.18 -13.77
C ILE A 432 -7.55 12.42 -13.39
N ARG A 433 -7.06 13.23 -12.46
CA ARG A 433 -7.72 14.48 -12.05
C ARG A 433 -7.36 15.58 -13.03
N ASN A 434 -8.35 16.21 -13.64
CA ASN A 434 -8.14 17.21 -14.69
C ASN A 434 -7.37 18.44 -14.20
N SER A 435 -7.56 18.82 -12.93
CA SER A 435 -6.94 20.02 -12.36
C SER A 435 -5.48 19.82 -11.94
N THR A 436 -5.08 18.61 -11.53
CA THR A 436 -3.73 18.35 -10.98
C THR A 436 -2.90 17.40 -11.84
N GLY A 437 -3.52 16.65 -12.75
CA GLY A 437 -2.86 15.56 -13.48
C GLY A 437 -2.59 14.31 -12.64
N GLU A 438 -3.01 14.30 -11.38
CA GLU A 438 -2.82 13.19 -10.44
C GLU A 438 -3.61 11.96 -10.90
N ARG A 439 -2.99 10.78 -10.81
CA ARG A 439 -3.62 9.50 -11.15
C ARG A 439 -3.95 8.73 -9.88
N GLY A 440 -5.07 8.02 -9.89
CA GLY A 440 -5.47 7.19 -8.76
C GLY A 440 -6.48 6.11 -9.13
N GLU A 441 -6.91 5.37 -8.10
CA GLU A 441 -7.88 4.28 -8.18
C GLU A 441 -8.97 4.47 -7.13
N LEU A 442 -10.23 4.38 -7.57
CA LEU A 442 -11.40 4.46 -6.70
C LEU A 442 -12.24 3.20 -6.79
N SER A 443 -12.71 2.74 -5.63
CA SER A 443 -13.81 1.82 -5.50
C SER A 443 -15.13 2.53 -5.77
N CYS A 444 -15.88 2.02 -6.74
CA CYS A 444 -17.26 2.39 -7.05
C CYS A 444 -18.27 1.57 -6.24
N GLY A 445 -17.79 0.74 -5.32
CA GLY A 445 -18.60 -0.16 -4.50
C GLY A 445 -18.11 -1.61 -4.58
N TRP A 446 -18.50 -2.39 -3.59
CA TRP A 446 -18.04 -3.75 -3.39
C TRP A 446 -19.22 -4.68 -3.07
N VAL A 447 -19.02 -5.98 -3.24
CA VAL A 447 -19.98 -7.00 -2.80
C VAL A 447 -19.29 -8.30 -2.45
N PHE A 448 -19.78 -8.97 -1.43
CA PHE A 448 -19.27 -10.25 -0.96
C PHE A 448 -20.27 -11.37 -1.21
N LEU A 449 -19.87 -12.38 -1.99
CA LEU A 449 -20.66 -13.58 -2.27
C LEU A 449 -20.10 -14.76 -1.47
N LYS A 450 -20.74 -15.12 -0.37
CA LYS A 450 -20.43 -16.37 0.35
C LYS A 450 -20.66 -17.57 -0.55
N LEU A 451 -19.73 -18.51 -0.56
CA LEU A 451 -19.82 -19.72 -1.38
C LEU A 451 -20.55 -20.86 -0.69
N PHE A 452 -20.81 -20.73 0.60
CA PHE A 452 -21.57 -21.68 1.41
C PHE A 452 -22.69 -20.93 2.13
N ASP A 453 -23.82 -21.61 2.35
CA ASP A 453 -24.87 -21.10 3.23
C ASP A 453 -24.52 -21.31 4.71
N ALA A 454 -25.39 -20.85 5.60
CA ALA A 454 -25.20 -20.99 7.05
C ALA A 454 -25.15 -22.45 7.54
N THR A 455 -25.59 -23.41 6.71
CA THR A 455 -25.52 -24.85 7.01
C THR A 455 -24.25 -25.51 6.45
N GLY A 456 -23.40 -24.75 5.76
CA GLY A 456 -22.17 -25.25 5.13
C GLY A 456 -22.38 -25.91 3.77
N ILE A 457 -23.56 -25.79 3.16
CA ILE A 457 -23.85 -26.35 1.84
C ILE A 457 -23.38 -25.35 0.75
N PRO A 458 -22.68 -25.80 -0.31
CA PRO A 458 -22.27 -24.93 -1.40
C PRO A 458 -23.47 -24.27 -2.10
N ILE A 459 -23.35 -22.98 -2.40
CA ILE A 459 -24.40 -22.26 -3.14
C ILE A 459 -24.58 -22.83 -4.57
N PRO A 460 -25.80 -22.81 -5.14
CA PRO A 460 -26.06 -23.41 -6.45
C PRO A 460 -25.33 -22.72 -7.60
N ALA A 461 -24.88 -23.49 -8.59
CA ALA A 461 -24.28 -22.95 -9.80
C ALA A 461 -25.34 -22.28 -10.70
N LYS A 462 -25.55 -20.98 -10.52
CA LYS A 462 -26.50 -20.17 -11.29
C LYS A 462 -26.00 -18.74 -11.51
N THR A 463 -26.82 -17.94 -12.16
CA THR A 463 -26.60 -16.49 -12.27
C THR A 463 -27.05 -15.79 -10.98
N TYR A 464 -26.19 -14.95 -10.45
CA TYR A 464 -26.42 -14.12 -9.27
C TYR A 464 -26.47 -12.66 -9.68
N LYS A 465 -27.50 -11.97 -9.18
CA LYS A 465 -27.60 -10.52 -9.22
C LYS A 465 -27.22 -10.01 -7.83
N LEU A 466 -26.08 -9.35 -7.74
CA LEU A 466 -25.48 -8.88 -6.51
C LEU A 466 -25.62 -7.35 -6.43
N PHE A 467 -26.14 -6.84 -5.32
CA PHE A 467 -26.22 -5.41 -5.07
C PHE A 467 -24.92 -4.93 -4.43
N LEU A 468 -24.46 -3.74 -4.84
CA LEU A 468 -23.20 -3.19 -4.35
C LEU A 468 -23.42 -2.38 -3.07
N ASN A 469 -22.47 -2.51 -2.15
CA ASN A 469 -22.31 -1.66 -0.99
C ASN A 469 -21.31 -0.55 -1.32
N GLY A 470 -21.53 0.65 -0.79
CA GLY A 470 -20.53 1.72 -0.80
C GLY A 470 -19.47 1.48 0.28
N GLY A 471 -18.52 2.40 0.39
CA GLY A 471 -17.48 2.30 1.40
C GLY A 471 -16.44 1.22 1.06
N THR A 472 -15.80 0.70 2.10
CA THR A 472 -14.87 -0.43 2.03
C THR A 472 -15.55 -1.74 2.46
N PRO A 473 -14.99 -2.93 2.12
CA PRO A 473 -15.47 -4.23 2.62
C PRO A 473 -15.60 -4.35 4.14
N TYR A 474 -14.96 -3.44 4.88
CA TYR A 474 -14.90 -3.41 6.34
C TYR A 474 -15.88 -2.40 6.96
N GLU A 475 -16.49 -1.55 6.13
CA GLU A 475 -17.51 -0.60 6.53
C GLU A 475 -18.91 -1.21 6.39
N LYS A 476 -19.81 -0.91 7.32
CA LYS A 476 -21.20 -1.36 7.29
C LYS A 476 -22.15 -0.21 7.03
N GLY A 477 -23.21 -0.47 6.27
CA GLY A 477 -24.31 0.49 6.07
C GLY A 477 -24.02 1.66 5.13
N VAL A 478 -22.90 1.66 4.42
CA VAL A 478 -22.56 2.72 3.46
C VAL A 478 -23.27 2.45 2.13
N GLU A 479 -24.13 3.37 1.69
CA GLU A 479 -24.78 3.29 0.39
C GLU A 479 -23.85 3.78 -0.72
N VAL A 480 -23.88 3.12 -1.88
CA VAL A 480 -23.08 3.53 -3.06
C VAL A 480 -23.49 4.91 -3.58
N ASP A 481 -24.80 5.19 -3.60
CA ASP A 481 -25.36 6.47 -4.03
C ASP A 481 -26.58 6.85 -3.16
N PRO A 482 -26.38 7.68 -2.11
CA PRO A 482 -27.44 8.14 -1.21
C PRO A 482 -28.52 9.01 -1.88
N SER A 483 -28.35 9.41 -3.16
CA SER A 483 -29.42 10.10 -3.88
C SER A 483 -30.58 9.17 -4.25
N ILE A 484 -30.34 7.86 -4.31
CA ILE A 484 -31.35 6.84 -4.64
C ILE A 484 -32.32 6.65 -3.47
N SER A 485 -31.82 6.58 -2.24
CA SER A 485 -32.61 6.45 -1.00
C SER A 485 -33.34 7.74 -0.65
N ARG A 486 -32.72 8.92 -0.81
CA ARG A 486 -33.40 10.21 -0.58
C ARG A 486 -34.64 10.42 -1.45
N ARG A 487 -34.60 9.93 -2.70
CA ARG A 487 -35.76 9.96 -3.61
C ARG A 487 -36.81 8.92 -3.26
N ALA A 488 -36.54 7.96 -2.37
CA ALA A 488 -37.39 6.81 -2.06
C ALA A 488 -38.53 7.09 -1.07
N HIS A 489 -38.66 8.32 -0.54
CA HIS A 489 -39.75 8.70 0.35
C HIS A 489 -41.09 8.72 -0.40
N GLY A 490 -41.79 7.58 -0.42
CA GLY A 490 -43.08 7.39 -1.08
C GLY A 490 -43.54 5.93 -1.06
N SER A 491 -44.80 5.70 -1.46
CA SER A 491 -45.53 4.42 -1.53
C SER A 491 -44.68 3.18 -1.92
N VAL A 492 -45.07 1.98 -1.49
CA VAL A 492 -44.44 0.66 -1.78
C VAL A 492 -44.04 0.47 -3.25
N PHE A 493 -44.79 1.04 -4.19
CA PHE A 493 -44.45 1.05 -5.62
C PHE A 493 -43.14 1.80 -5.93
N HIS A 494 -42.90 2.91 -5.23
CA HIS A 494 -41.68 3.70 -5.31
C HIS A 494 -40.48 2.93 -4.73
N GLN A 495 -40.68 2.13 -3.68
CA GLN A 495 -39.67 1.26 -3.08
C GLN A 495 -39.26 0.09 -4.01
N LEU A 496 -40.20 -0.43 -4.80
CA LEU A 496 -39.89 -1.43 -5.85
C LEU A 496 -39.13 -0.81 -7.04
N MET A 497 -39.40 0.46 -7.36
CA MET A 497 -38.70 1.21 -8.41
C MET A 497 -37.27 1.59 -8.00
N THR A 498 -37.00 1.86 -6.73
CA THR A 498 -35.65 2.16 -6.22
C THR A 498 -34.74 0.93 -6.21
N MET A 499 -35.27 -0.27 -5.96
CA MET A 499 -34.54 -1.55 -6.13
C MET A 499 -34.01 -1.77 -7.56
N ARG A 500 -34.70 -1.24 -8.59
CA ARG A 500 -34.21 -1.31 -9.99
C ARG A 500 -33.09 -0.33 -10.28
N ARG A 501 -32.90 0.68 -9.42
CA ARG A 501 -31.92 1.76 -9.57
C ARG A 501 -30.64 1.53 -8.77
N GLN A 502 -30.59 0.51 -7.92
CA GLN A 502 -29.38 0.20 -7.17
C GLN A 502 -28.25 -0.31 -8.09
N PRO A 503 -27.00 0.14 -7.86
CA PRO A 503 -25.83 -0.41 -8.52
C PRO A 503 -25.71 -1.91 -8.28
N GLN A 504 -25.48 -2.67 -9.34
CA GLN A 504 -25.51 -4.12 -9.28
C GLN A 504 -24.46 -4.76 -10.18
N LEU A 505 -23.92 -5.89 -9.73
CA LEU A 505 -23.03 -6.78 -10.44
C LEU A 505 -23.77 -8.08 -10.79
N LEU A 506 -23.69 -8.50 -12.04
CA LEU A 506 -24.21 -9.79 -12.49
C LEU A 506 -23.05 -10.75 -12.73
N VAL A 507 -23.08 -11.88 -12.03
CA VAL A 507 -22.08 -12.95 -12.15
C VAL A 507 -22.77 -14.29 -12.38
N LYS A 508 -22.10 -15.24 -13.03
CA LYS A 508 -22.59 -16.60 -13.23
C LYS A 508 -21.59 -17.60 -12.69
N LEU A 509 -22.03 -18.46 -11.78
CA LEU A 509 -21.24 -19.59 -11.30
C LEU A 509 -21.57 -20.84 -12.12
N ARG A 510 -20.53 -21.60 -12.47
CA ARG A 510 -20.62 -22.87 -13.20
C ARG A 510 -19.78 -23.94 -12.51
N SER A 511 -20.33 -25.14 -12.43
CA SER A 511 -19.55 -26.32 -12.04
C SER A 511 -18.57 -26.70 -13.16
N LEU A 512 -17.46 -27.33 -12.75
CA LEU A 512 -16.47 -27.84 -13.70
C LEU A 512 -16.94 -29.14 -14.34
N ASN A 513 -16.74 -29.26 -15.65
CA ASN A 513 -16.78 -30.54 -16.34
C ASN A 513 -15.54 -31.39 -16.01
N ARG A 514 -15.58 -32.69 -16.34
CA ARG A 514 -14.49 -33.64 -16.01
C ARG A 514 -13.13 -33.19 -16.54
N ARG A 515 -13.06 -32.69 -17.77
CA ARG A 515 -11.82 -32.21 -18.40
C ARG A 515 -11.26 -31.02 -17.63
N SER A 516 -12.06 -29.97 -17.43
CA SER A 516 -11.64 -28.74 -16.76
C SER A 516 -11.20 -29.03 -15.31
N ARG A 517 -11.88 -29.94 -14.63
CA ARG A 517 -11.50 -30.38 -13.28
C ARG A 517 -10.11 -31.05 -13.26
N SER A 518 -9.84 -31.95 -14.20
CA SER A 518 -8.54 -32.60 -14.35
C SER A 518 -7.42 -31.64 -14.72
N THR A 519 -7.72 -30.64 -15.55
CA THR A 519 -6.75 -29.63 -15.97
C THR A 519 -6.43 -28.69 -14.80
N LEU A 520 -7.46 -28.13 -14.16
CA LEU A 520 -7.27 -27.20 -13.06
C LEU A 520 -6.63 -27.86 -11.84
N SER A 521 -6.80 -29.17 -11.61
CA SER A 521 -6.16 -29.86 -10.49
C SER A 521 -4.63 -29.92 -10.57
N LEU A 522 -4.03 -29.53 -11.70
CA LEU A 522 -2.57 -29.37 -11.82
C LEU A 522 -2.08 -27.99 -11.33
N LEU A 523 -2.99 -27.07 -11.01
CA LEU A 523 -2.70 -25.75 -10.46
C LEU A 523 -2.73 -25.76 -8.92
N PRO A 524 -2.10 -24.77 -8.26
CA PRO A 524 -2.15 -24.65 -6.80
C PRO A 524 -3.59 -24.65 -6.28
N GLU A 525 -3.78 -25.13 -5.05
CA GLU A 525 -5.11 -25.40 -4.50
C GLU A 525 -5.90 -24.12 -4.19
N THR A 526 -5.20 -22.99 -4.03
CA THR A 526 -5.76 -21.65 -3.90
C THR A 526 -5.18 -20.75 -4.99
N LEU A 527 -6.00 -20.41 -5.99
CA LEU A 527 -5.61 -19.53 -7.09
C LEU A 527 -6.87 -19.07 -7.85
N ILE A 528 -6.88 -17.80 -8.25
CA ILE A 528 -7.83 -17.25 -9.21
C ILE A 528 -7.08 -16.83 -10.46
N GLY A 529 -7.64 -17.12 -11.64
CA GLY A 529 -7.09 -16.60 -12.89
C GLY A 529 -8.08 -16.72 -14.03
N SER A 530 -7.70 -16.14 -15.17
CA SER A 530 -8.48 -16.25 -16.39
C SER A 530 -8.40 -17.67 -16.96
N MET A 531 -9.53 -18.18 -17.44
CA MET A 531 -9.61 -19.47 -18.14
C MET A 531 -8.70 -19.52 -19.36
N CYS A 532 -8.48 -18.39 -20.02
CA CYS A 532 -7.67 -18.31 -21.24
C CYS A 532 -6.15 -18.47 -20.99
N CYS A 533 -5.69 -18.34 -19.74
CA CYS A 533 -4.27 -18.50 -19.34
C CYS A 533 -3.97 -19.87 -18.72
N VAL A 534 -4.97 -20.73 -18.47
CA VAL A 534 -4.81 -22.00 -17.73
C VAL A 534 -3.70 -22.89 -18.31
N HIS A 535 -3.63 -23.02 -19.64
CA HIS A 535 -2.63 -23.86 -20.29
C HIS A 535 -1.19 -23.39 -20.02
N LEU A 536 -0.96 -22.08 -20.05
CA LEU A 536 0.36 -21.49 -19.77
C LEU A 536 0.76 -21.69 -18.30
N LEU A 537 -0.20 -21.51 -17.38
CA LEU A 537 0.03 -21.72 -15.94
C LEU A 537 0.39 -23.18 -15.63
N ILE A 538 -0.31 -24.14 -16.26
CA ILE A 538 -0.03 -25.56 -16.10
C ILE A 538 1.31 -25.92 -16.72
N PHE A 539 1.62 -25.37 -17.89
CA PHE A 539 2.90 -25.61 -18.55
C PHE A 539 4.07 -25.10 -17.69
N TYR A 540 3.94 -23.91 -17.10
CA TYR A 540 4.91 -23.41 -16.14
C TYR A 540 5.05 -24.31 -14.91
N ARG A 541 3.92 -24.75 -14.33
CA ARG A 541 3.90 -25.70 -13.20
C ARG A 541 4.53 -27.04 -13.56
N GLN A 542 4.39 -27.50 -14.80
CA GLN A 542 5.05 -28.70 -15.29
C GLN A 542 6.57 -28.50 -15.38
N ILE A 543 7.06 -27.36 -15.90
CA ILE A 543 8.49 -27.02 -15.92
C ILE A 543 9.06 -26.95 -14.50
N LEU A 544 8.31 -26.38 -13.53
CA LEU A 544 8.70 -26.44 -12.12
C LEU A 544 8.88 -27.89 -11.66
N GLY A 545 7.95 -28.78 -11.98
CA GLY A 545 8.06 -30.21 -11.65
C GLY A 545 9.27 -30.89 -12.29
N ASP A 546 9.50 -30.65 -13.58
CA ASP A 546 10.65 -31.21 -14.30
C ASP A 546 11.96 -30.74 -13.66
N VAL A 547 12.15 -29.43 -13.51
CA VAL A 547 13.42 -28.84 -13.05
C VAL A 547 13.66 -29.05 -11.55
N LEU A 548 12.64 -28.91 -10.71
CA LEU A 548 12.80 -28.95 -9.25
C LEU A 548 12.72 -30.36 -8.65
N LEU A 549 12.11 -31.32 -9.35
CA LEU A 549 11.89 -32.66 -8.82
C LEU A 549 12.52 -33.75 -9.67
N LYS A 550 12.28 -33.74 -10.99
CA LYS A 550 12.64 -34.87 -11.87
C LYS A 550 14.09 -34.83 -12.33
N ASP A 551 14.57 -33.67 -12.77
CA ASP A 551 15.89 -33.51 -13.37
C ASP A 551 17.01 -33.36 -12.33
N ARG A 552 16.65 -33.34 -11.04
CA ARG A 552 17.59 -33.24 -9.92
C ARG A 552 18.23 -34.60 -9.65
N MET A 553 19.56 -34.65 -9.69
CA MET A 553 20.34 -35.84 -9.30
C MET A 553 20.16 -36.19 -7.81
N SER A 554 20.01 -35.17 -6.96
CA SER A 554 19.65 -35.33 -5.55
C SER A 554 18.70 -34.24 -5.11
N LEU A 555 17.64 -34.62 -4.38
CA LEU A 555 16.72 -33.67 -3.76
C LEU A 555 17.41 -32.82 -2.67
N SER A 556 18.50 -33.31 -2.08
CA SER A 556 19.30 -32.59 -1.09
C SER A 556 20.36 -31.67 -1.68
N SER A 557 20.52 -31.63 -3.02
CA SER A 557 21.47 -30.70 -3.64
C SER A 557 21.04 -29.25 -3.41
N ALA A 558 22.00 -28.43 -2.95
CA ALA A 558 21.88 -26.99 -2.80
C ALA A 558 22.41 -26.22 -4.02
N ASP A 559 22.70 -26.91 -5.12
CA ASP A 559 23.22 -26.27 -6.33
C ASP A 559 22.23 -25.26 -6.91
N LEU A 560 22.78 -24.16 -7.43
CA LEU A 560 21.98 -23.12 -8.06
C LEU A 560 21.31 -23.65 -9.33
N ILE A 561 19.98 -23.49 -9.39
CA ILE A 561 19.19 -23.85 -10.55
C ILE A 561 19.15 -22.66 -11.52
N SER A 562 19.87 -22.80 -12.64
CA SER A 562 19.90 -21.79 -13.70
C SER A 562 18.88 -22.10 -14.78
N ASN A 563 17.61 -21.80 -14.54
CA ASN A 563 16.55 -21.93 -15.53
C ASN A 563 15.90 -20.56 -15.85
N PRO A 564 16.02 -20.05 -17.10
CA PRO A 564 15.51 -18.73 -17.44
C PRO A 564 13.98 -18.65 -17.32
N VAL A 565 13.26 -19.73 -17.63
CA VAL A 565 11.78 -19.75 -17.55
C VAL A 565 11.32 -19.64 -16.10
N LEU A 566 11.94 -20.37 -15.17
CA LEU A 566 11.63 -20.26 -13.75
C LEU A 566 11.90 -18.86 -13.20
N ALA A 567 12.98 -18.21 -13.66
CA ALA A 567 13.34 -16.87 -13.24
C ALA A 567 12.41 -15.79 -13.81
N THR A 568 11.98 -15.91 -15.08
CA THR A 568 11.26 -14.82 -15.76
C THR A 568 9.75 -14.98 -15.71
N PHE A 569 9.21 -16.19 -15.85
CA PHE A 569 7.77 -16.40 -16.02
C PHE A 569 6.91 -15.79 -14.90
N PRO A 570 7.27 -15.88 -13.60
CA PRO A 570 6.51 -15.22 -12.54
C PRO A 570 6.36 -13.70 -12.77
N ARG A 571 7.39 -13.04 -13.31
CA ARG A 571 7.33 -11.61 -13.63
C ARG A 571 6.48 -11.35 -14.87
N LEU A 572 6.58 -12.21 -15.89
CA LEU A 572 5.76 -12.10 -17.11
C LEU A 572 4.28 -12.28 -16.82
N LEU A 573 3.92 -13.13 -15.84
CA LEU A 573 2.53 -13.36 -15.44
C LEU A 573 1.83 -12.08 -14.96
N GLU A 574 2.57 -11.13 -14.42
CA GLU A 574 2.04 -9.84 -13.97
C GLU A 574 1.81 -8.84 -15.11
N GLU A 575 2.39 -9.10 -16.29
CA GLU A 575 2.31 -8.25 -17.47
C GLU A 575 1.32 -8.84 -18.49
N SER A 576 0.08 -8.31 -18.46
CA SER A 576 -1.04 -8.86 -19.24
C SER A 576 -0.81 -8.85 -20.76
N ASP A 577 -0.13 -7.83 -21.28
CA ASP A 577 0.22 -7.69 -22.70
C ASP A 577 1.23 -8.74 -23.16
N ILE A 578 2.23 -9.04 -22.32
CA ILE A 578 3.20 -10.11 -22.57
C ILE A 578 2.51 -11.47 -22.51
N MET A 579 1.62 -11.70 -21.54
CA MET A 579 0.83 -12.94 -21.46
C MET A 579 -0.05 -13.15 -22.68
N ASP A 580 -0.62 -12.09 -23.25
CA ASP A 580 -1.40 -12.14 -24.48
C ASP A 580 -0.54 -12.41 -25.72
N ALA A 581 0.66 -11.82 -25.79
CA ALA A 581 1.62 -12.12 -26.83
C ALA A 581 2.06 -13.59 -26.78
N LEU A 582 2.31 -14.13 -25.58
CA LEU A 582 2.66 -15.53 -25.36
C LEU A 582 1.52 -16.47 -25.76
N ARG A 583 0.27 -16.14 -25.37
CA ARG A 583 -0.93 -16.88 -25.80
C ARG A 583 -1.10 -16.90 -27.30
N SER A 584 -0.89 -15.76 -27.96
CA SER A 584 -1.03 -15.64 -29.41
C SER A 584 0.02 -16.49 -30.13
N SER A 585 1.28 -16.41 -29.66
CA SER A 585 2.38 -17.21 -30.19
C SER A 585 2.15 -18.71 -29.97
N TRP A 586 1.62 -19.09 -28.80
CA TRP A 586 1.25 -20.47 -28.50
C TRP A 586 0.16 -20.97 -29.45
N ALA A 587 -0.92 -20.20 -29.63
CA ALA A 587 -2.03 -20.58 -30.50
C ALA A 587 -1.60 -20.71 -31.97
N GLU A 588 -0.74 -19.80 -32.45
CA GLU A 588 -0.13 -19.90 -33.77
C GLU A 588 0.69 -21.19 -33.89
N LYS A 589 1.59 -21.46 -32.94
CA LYS A 589 2.42 -22.67 -32.98
C LYS A 589 1.56 -23.94 -32.91
N GLU A 590 0.58 -23.99 -32.03
CA GLU A 590 -0.36 -25.11 -31.90
C GLU A 590 -1.16 -25.34 -33.19
N SER A 591 -1.49 -24.28 -33.94
CA SER A 591 -2.15 -24.42 -35.24
C SER A 591 -1.29 -25.18 -36.25
N THR A 592 0.03 -24.98 -36.22
CA THR A 592 1.01 -25.62 -37.14
C THR A 592 1.34 -27.07 -36.80
N LEU A 593 1.05 -27.53 -35.57
CA LEU A 593 1.33 -28.89 -35.14
C LEU A 593 0.42 -29.90 -35.84
N LYS A 594 0.95 -31.09 -36.17
CA LYS A 594 0.13 -32.20 -36.66
C LYS A 594 -0.81 -32.68 -35.55
N ARG A 595 -1.95 -33.28 -35.91
CA ARG A 595 -2.92 -33.78 -34.92
C ARG A 595 -2.34 -34.81 -33.95
N SER A 596 -1.32 -35.56 -34.37
CA SER A 596 -0.53 -36.49 -33.55
C SER A 596 0.39 -35.78 -32.53
N GLU A 597 0.78 -34.54 -32.82
CA GLU A 597 1.68 -33.71 -32.00
C GLU A 597 0.92 -32.79 -31.04
N LYS A 598 -0.37 -32.51 -31.31
CA LYS A 598 -1.26 -31.72 -30.43
C LYS A 598 -1.67 -32.42 -29.14
N VAL A 599 -1.14 -33.61 -28.87
CA VAL A 599 -1.37 -34.32 -27.61
C VAL A 599 -0.57 -33.59 -26.52
N THR A 600 -1.25 -32.70 -25.80
CA THR A 600 -0.74 -32.11 -24.56
C THR A 600 -0.42 -33.22 -23.54
N PRO A 601 0.43 -32.96 -22.51
CA PRO A 601 0.97 -33.97 -21.59
C PRO A 601 -0.07 -34.76 -20.76
N ALA A 602 -1.37 -34.51 -20.94
CA ALA A 602 -2.46 -35.22 -20.28
C ALA A 602 -3.19 -36.23 -21.20
N GLY A 603 -2.63 -36.55 -22.37
CA GLY A 603 -3.36 -37.24 -23.45
C GLY A 603 -2.73 -38.50 -24.05
N SER A 604 -1.68 -39.08 -23.47
CA SER A 604 -1.24 -40.43 -23.82
C SER A 604 -1.88 -41.46 -22.88
N MET A 605 -3.16 -41.75 -23.09
CA MET A 605 -3.79 -42.96 -22.54
C MET A 605 -4.60 -43.60 -23.65
N SER A 606 -3.97 -44.58 -24.29
CA SER A 606 -4.62 -45.79 -24.81
C SER A 606 -5.38 -46.50 -23.70
#